data_AF-A0A9W4X4D6-F1
#
_entry.id   AF-A0A9W4X4D6-F1
#
_cell.length_a   1.000
_cell.length_b   1.000
_cell.length_c   1.000
_cell.angle_alpha   90.00
_cell.angle_beta   90.00
_cell.angle_gamma   90.00
#
_symmetry.space_group_name_H-M   'P 1'
#
loop_
_entity.id
_entity.type
_entity.pdbx_description
1 polymer ?
#
loop_
_entity_poly.entity_id
_entity_poly.type
_entity_poly.pdbx_seq_one_letter_code
_entity_poly.pdbx_strand_id
1 'polypeptide(L)'
;FKKVTDQKELCDGDDDEEDCDVCFKDREPHWNITMSGLPQGEEFLKYLDLWLKSSPDEYCPLAGKAAYADAIVHDSENITIIASHFRTFHTALKSQKDYIAAYHSAHRISELINKENPSVQVFPYSIFYIFFEQYENIVTLAMQIFILAFFSIWLVTTLLLGSIWTGFII
;
A
#
# COMPACT_ATOMS: atom_id res chain seq x y z
N PHE A 1 19.02 -24.08 9.03
CA PHE A 1 20.17 -23.28 9.51
C PHE A 1 21.39 -24.16 9.57
N LYS A 2 22.53 -23.64 9.14
CA LYS A 2 23.81 -24.36 9.28
C LYS A 2 24.17 -24.43 10.76
N LYS A 3 24.37 -25.64 11.30
CA LYS A 3 24.70 -25.90 12.72
C LYS A 3 25.90 -25.11 13.23
N VAL A 4 26.87 -24.85 12.34
CA VAL A 4 28.14 -24.19 12.66
C VAL A 4 28.03 -22.66 12.77
N THR A 5 26.94 -22.04 12.29
CA THR A 5 26.88 -20.57 12.07
C THR A 5 26.06 -19.79 13.10
N ASP A 6 25.74 -20.38 14.26
CA ASP A 6 24.91 -19.72 15.30
C ASP A 6 23.58 -19.21 14.73
N GLN A 7 22.99 -19.99 13.82
CA GLN A 7 21.72 -19.69 13.14
C GLN A 7 21.69 -18.30 12.46
N LYS A 8 22.81 -17.88 11.87
CA LYS A 8 22.88 -16.65 11.06
C LYS A 8 22.71 -16.92 9.58
N GLU A 9 22.96 -18.14 9.12
CA GLU A 9 22.86 -18.52 7.70
C GLU A 9 21.86 -19.66 7.51
N LEU A 10 20.97 -19.47 6.52
CA LEU A 10 20.11 -20.54 6.03
C LEU A 10 20.96 -21.58 5.31
N CYS A 11 20.50 -22.83 5.35
CA CYS A 11 21.07 -23.84 4.47
C CYS A 11 20.54 -23.61 3.05
N ASP A 12 21.40 -23.82 2.06
CA ASP A 12 21.05 -23.81 0.65
C ASP A 12 20.98 -25.24 0.11
N GLY A 13 20.55 -25.41 -1.14
CA GLY A 13 20.44 -26.73 -1.79
C GLY A 13 21.77 -27.50 -1.95
N ASP A 14 22.90 -26.81 -1.78
CA ASP A 14 24.25 -27.40 -1.85
C ASP A 14 24.78 -27.89 -0.49
N ASP A 15 24.08 -27.62 0.62
CA ASP A 15 24.50 -28.01 1.97
C ASP A 15 24.01 -29.42 2.34
N ASP A 16 24.83 -30.17 3.08
CA ASP A 16 24.47 -31.50 3.58
C ASP A 16 23.33 -31.42 4.63
N GLU A 17 22.32 -32.28 4.50
CA GLU A 17 21.15 -32.30 5.42
C GLU A 17 21.54 -32.53 6.88
N GLU A 18 22.61 -33.30 7.14
CA GLU A 18 23.10 -33.58 8.50
C GLU A 18 23.67 -32.34 9.19
N ASP A 19 24.10 -31.34 8.43
CA ASP A 19 24.63 -30.06 8.95
C ASP A 19 23.54 -29.01 9.15
N CYS A 20 22.27 -29.36 8.87
CA CYS A 20 21.15 -28.45 8.85
C CYS A 20 20.09 -28.78 9.90
N ASP A 21 19.65 -27.76 10.64
CA ASP A 21 18.50 -27.84 11.55
C ASP A 21 17.34 -26.95 11.09
N VAL A 22 16.11 -27.41 11.34
CA VAL A 22 14.89 -26.65 11.05
C VAL A 22 14.66 -25.55 12.07
N CYS A 23 14.17 -24.40 11.60
CA CYS A 23 13.84 -23.26 12.44
C CYS A 23 12.76 -23.66 13.48
N PHE A 24 12.88 -23.14 14.71
CA PHE A 24 11.89 -23.33 15.78
C PHE A 24 11.62 -24.77 16.24
N LYS A 25 12.46 -25.76 15.88
CA LYS A 25 12.30 -27.17 16.29
C LYS A 25 12.21 -27.33 17.81
N ASP A 26 13.19 -26.74 18.51
CA ASP A 26 13.36 -26.88 19.96
C ASP A 26 12.86 -25.64 20.73
N ARG A 27 11.98 -24.83 20.12
CA ARG A 27 11.46 -23.62 20.74
C ARG A 27 10.43 -23.97 21.83
N GLU A 28 10.59 -23.36 23.01
CA GLU A 28 9.57 -23.31 24.05
C GLU A 28 9.11 -21.86 24.30
N PRO A 29 7.80 -21.54 24.22
CA PRO A 29 6.70 -22.42 23.82
C PRO A 29 6.76 -22.76 22.32
N HIS A 30 6.24 -23.95 21.97
CA HIS A 30 6.14 -24.37 20.57
C HIS A 30 5.31 -23.37 19.74
N TRP A 31 5.72 -23.19 18.49
CA TRP A 31 4.99 -22.36 17.55
C TRP A 31 3.68 -23.06 17.11
N ASN A 32 2.65 -22.26 16.81
CA ASN A 32 1.35 -22.74 16.36
C ASN A 32 0.83 -21.90 15.18
N ILE A 33 -0.02 -22.50 14.34
CA ILE A 33 -0.72 -21.84 13.23
C ILE A 33 -1.62 -20.68 13.68
N THR A 34 -1.99 -20.65 14.97
CA THR A 34 -2.71 -19.53 15.59
C THR A 34 -1.79 -18.36 15.97
N MET A 35 -0.56 -18.33 15.44
CA MET A 35 0.48 -17.32 15.70
C MET A 35 1.09 -17.32 17.11
N SER A 36 0.67 -18.25 17.98
CA SER A 36 1.32 -18.47 19.29
C SER A 36 2.74 -18.98 19.09
N GLY A 37 3.70 -18.46 19.86
CA GLY A 37 5.10 -18.91 19.79
C GLY A 37 5.87 -18.47 18.54
N LEU A 38 5.33 -17.55 17.73
CA LEU A 38 6.07 -16.91 16.64
C LEU A 38 7.05 -15.84 17.16
N PRO A 39 8.13 -15.55 16.42
CA PRO A 39 9.12 -14.55 16.82
C PRO A 39 8.53 -13.15 16.90
N GLN A 40 9.05 -12.33 17.82
CA GLN A 40 8.62 -10.94 18.05
C GLN A 40 9.85 -10.03 18.21
N GLY A 41 9.67 -8.72 17.95
CA GLY A 41 10.73 -7.73 18.11
C GLY A 41 11.95 -7.99 17.23
N GLU A 42 13.15 -7.96 17.81
CA GLU A 42 14.42 -8.18 17.10
C GLU A 42 14.51 -9.56 16.46
N GLU A 43 13.97 -10.58 17.15
CA GLU A 43 13.94 -11.95 16.65
C GLU A 43 13.16 -12.02 15.33
N PHE A 44 12.01 -11.35 15.27
CA PHE A 44 11.19 -11.29 14.07
C PHE A 44 11.95 -10.66 12.90
N LEU A 45 12.63 -9.53 13.12
CA LEU A 45 13.39 -8.87 12.06
C LEU A 45 14.57 -9.71 11.56
N LYS A 46 15.25 -10.44 12.45
CA LYS A 46 16.30 -11.39 12.06
C LYS A 46 15.76 -12.44 11.07
N TYR A 47 14.65 -13.09 11.41
CA TYR A 47 14.05 -14.10 10.54
C TYR A 47 13.44 -13.51 9.27
N LEU A 48 12.87 -12.31 9.35
CA LEU A 48 12.34 -11.59 8.21
C LEU A 48 13.43 -11.26 7.19
N ASP A 49 14.59 -10.76 7.62
CA ASP A 49 15.72 -10.45 6.73
C ASP A 49 16.24 -11.71 6.00
N LEU A 50 16.33 -12.84 6.72
CA LEU A 50 16.69 -14.12 6.14
C LEU A 50 15.66 -14.59 5.10
N TRP A 51 14.37 -14.48 5.41
CA TRP A 51 13.29 -14.87 4.51
C TRP A 51 13.20 -13.98 3.26
N LEU A 52 13.44 -12.67 3.39
CA LEU A 52 13.48 -11.74 2.25
C LEU A 52 14.67 -12.00 1.32
N LYS A 53 15.73 -12.64 1.82
CA LYS A 53 16.92 -13.00 1.02
C LYS A 53 16.87 -14.42 0.45
N SER A 54 15.95 -15.28 0.92
CA SER A 54 15.84 -16.67 0.47
C SER A 54 15.18 -16.79 -0.90
N SER A 55 15.88 -17.42 -1.84
CA SER A 55 15.34 -17.71 -3.17
C SER A 55 14.42 -18.94 -3.11
N PRO A 56 13.29 -18.97 -3.83
CA PRO A 56 12.47 -20.18 -3.91
C PRO A 56 13.14 -21.25 -4.77
N ASP A 57 13.00 -22.53 -4.38
CA ASP A 57 13.49 -23.70 -5.11
C ASP A 57 12.45 -24.85 -5.10
N GLU A 58 12.84 -26.04 -5.58
CA GLU A 58 11.96 -27.22 -5.63
C GLU A 58 11.57 -27.76 -4.24
N TYR A 59 12.46 -27.60 -3.24
CA TYR A 59 12.28 -28.11 -1.89
C TYR A 59 11.57 -27.10 -0.97
N CYS A 60 11.74 -25.81 -1.23
CA CYS A 60 11.20 -24.67 -0.52
C CYS A 60 10.59 -23.65 -1.51
N PRO A 61 9.39 -23.93 -2.05
CA PRO A 61 8.72 -23.00 -2.97
C PRO A 61 8.20 -21.74 -2.29
N LEU A 62 8.09 -21.73 -0.96
CA LEU A 62 7.56 -20.63 -0.15
C LEU A 62 8.70 -19.77 0.41
N ALA A 63 9.27 -18.92 -0.43
CA ALA A 63 10.39 -18.05 -0.07
C ALA A 63 10.11 -16.56 -0.39
N GLY A 64 10.77 -15.66 0.32
CA GLY A 64 10.44 -14.23 0.30
C GLY A 64 11.04 -13.43 -0.85
N LYS A 65 12.20 -13.85 -1.37
CA LYS A 65 13.02 -13.01 -2.26
C LYS A 65 12.34 -12.62 -3.56
N ALA A 66 11.65 -13.54 -4.21
CA ALA A 66 11.08 -13.29 -5.54
C ALA A 66 9.80 -12.43 -5.49
N ALA A 67 8.98 -12.61 -4.45
CA ALA A 67 7.64 -12.02 -4.39
C ALA A 67 7.52 -10.83 -3.42
N TYR A 68 8.40 -10.75 -2.41
CA TYR A 68 8.23 -9.82 -1.29
C TYR A 68 9.48 -9.00 -0.94
N ALA A 69 10.63 -9.24 -1.58
CA ALA A 69 11.88 -8.51 -1.27
C ALA A 69 11.75 -6.99 -1.42
N ASP A 70 10.97 -6.52 -2.39
CA ASP A 70 10.67 -5.10 -2.63
C ASP A 70 9.37 -4.64 -1.96
N ALA A 71 8.64 -5.56 -1.32
CA ALA A 71 7.34 -5.29 -0.72
C ALA A 71 7.41 -4.75 0.71
N ILE A 72 8.52 -4.96 1.40
CA ILE A 72 8.67 -4.66 2.83
C ILE A 72 9.95 -3.84 3.03
N VAL A 73 9.80 -2.68 3.66
CA VAL A 73 10.91 -1.83 4.11
C VAL A 73 10.94 -1.88 5.64
N HIS A 74 11.96 -2.52 6.19
CA HIS A 74 12.15 -2.67 7.63
C HIS A 74 13.30 -1.82 8.15
N ASP A 75 13.26 -1.49 9.43
CA ASP A 75 14.28 -0.76 10.16
C ASP A 75 14.78 -1.61 11.34
N SER A 76 16.03 -2.07 11.23
CA SER A 76 16.67 -2.88 12.25
C SER A 76 17.06 -2.09 13.50
N GLU A 77 17.27 -0.77 13.40
CA GLU A 77 17.67 0.07 14.54
C GLU A 77 16.49 0.38 15.44
N ASN A 78 15.35 0.75 14.84
CA ASN A 78 14.12 1.07 15.56
C ASN A 78 13.20 -0.14 15.76
N ILE A 79 13.64 -1.35 15.35
CA ILE A 79 12.93 -2.62 15.49
C ILE A 79 11.49 -2.51 14.96
N THR A 80 11.35 -2.02 13.73
CA THR A 80 10.02 -1.72 13.16
C THR A 80 9.95 -1.94 11.65
N ILE A 81 8.72 -1.94 11.12
CA ILE A 81 8.45 -1.91 9.68
C ILE A 81 8.08 -0.48 9.31
N ILE A 82 8.86 0.15 8.43
CA ILE A 82 8.62 1.53 7.99
C ILE A 82 7.43 1.57 7.03
N ALA A 83 7.46 0.69 6.02
CA ALA A 83 6.43 0.63 4.99
C ALA A 83 6.33 -0.79 4.43
N SER A 84 5.12 -1.16 4.02
CA SER A 84 4.87 -2.39 3.28
C SER A 84 3.74 -2.17 2.30
N HIS A 85 3.69 -2.95 1.22
CA HIS A 85 2.57 -2.93 0.30
C HIS A 85 1.98 -4.32 0.06
N PHE A 86 0.68 -4.37 -0.20
CA PHE A 86 -0.03 -5.58 -0.59
C PHE A 86 -0.50 -5.41 -2.02
N ARG A 87 0.06 -6.20 -2.93
CA ARG A 87 -0.29 -6.14 -4.34
C ARG A 87 -1.57 -6.93 -4.61
N THR A 88 -2.48 -6.35 -5.38
CA THR A 88 -3.66 -7.02 -5.94
C THR A 88 -3.92 -6.51 -7.36
N PHE A 89 -4.96 -7.04 -8.02
CA PHE A 89 -5.30 -6.71 -9.39
C PHE A 89 -6.71 -6.10 -9.48
N HIS A 90 -6.84 -5.11 -10.37
CA HIS A 90 -8.14 -4.66 -10.84
C HIS A 90 -8.74 -5.69 -11.80
N THR A 91 -10.06 -5.62 -11.98
CA THR A 91 -10.74 -6.31 -13.08
C THR A 91 -10.36 -5.68 -14.43
N ALA A 92 -10.79 -6.29 -15.54
CA ALA A 92 -10.56 -5.71 -16.87
C ALA A 92 -11.35 -4.41 -17.05
N LEU A 93 -10.66 -3.27 -16.97
CA LEU A 93 -11.22 -1.92 -17.15
C LEU A 93 -11.23 -1.55 -18.64
N LYS A 94 -12.42 -1.34 -19.22
CA LYS A 94 -12.56 -1.12 -20.67
C LYS A 94 -13.03 0.28 -21.04
N SER A 95 -13.74 0.94 -20.13
CA SER A 95 -14.30 2.28 -20.35
C SER A 95 -13.74 3.30 -19.36
N GLN A 96 -13.85 4.58 -19.71
CA GLN A 96 -13.44 5.69 -18.83
C GLN A 96 -14.16 5.63 -17.48
N LYS A 97 -15.44 5.25 -17.49
CA LYS A 97 -16.25 5.06 -16.29
C LYS A 97 -15.69 3.97 -15.38
N ASP A 98 -15.14 2.89 -15.95
CA ASP A 98 -14.54 1.79 -15.18
C ASP A 98 -13.28 2.27 -14.45
N TYR A 99 -12.42 3.06 -15.11
CA TYR A 99 -11.23 3.63 -14.48
C TYR A 99 -11.56 4.57 -13.32
N ILE A 100 -12.54 5.46 -13.51
CA ILE A 100 -13.03 6.37 -12.47
C ILE A 100 -13.62 5.56 -11.30
N ALA A 101 -14.48 4.58 -11.59
CA ALA A 101 -15.09 3.73 -10.57
C ALA A 101 -14.05 2.88 -9.81
N ALA A 102 -13.03 2.37 -10.49
CA ALA A 102 -11.94 1.61 -9.87
C ALA A 102 -11.09 2.48 -8.93
N TYR A 103 -10.81 3.73 -9.33
CA TYR A 103 -10.14 4.71 -8.47
C TYR A 103 -10.94 4.97 -7.18
N HIS A 104 -12.23 5.31 -7.30
CA HIS A 104 -13.10 5.55 -6.14
C HIS A 104 -13.25 4.31 -5.26
N SER A 105 -13.40 3.12 -5.86
CA SER A 105 -13.58 1.89 -5.11
C SER A 105 -12.35 1.56 -4.27
N ALA A 106 -11.15 1.78 -4.81
CA ALA A 106 -9.92 1.55 -4.09
C ALA A 106 -9.72 2.55 -2.93
N HIS A 107 -10.01 3.83 -3.16
CA HIS A 107 -9.94 4.86 -2.11
C HIS A 107 -10.94 4.57 -0.99
N ARG A 108 -12.19 4.23 -1.33
CA ARG A 108 -13.20 3.81 -0.35
C ARG A 108 -12.74 2.62 0.49
N ILE A 109 -12.09 1.62 -0.10
CA ILE A 109 -11.56 0.47 0.65
C ILE A 109 -10.44 0.91 1.60
N SER A 110 -9.52 1.75 1.14
CA SER A 110 -8.44 2.26 1.99
C SER A 110 -8.96 3.08 3.17
N GLU A 111 -9.98 3.91 2.95
CA GLU A 111 -10.64 4.68 4.02
C GLU A 111 -11.30 3.76 5.05
N LEU A 112 -11.95 2.67 4.60
CA LEU A 112 -12.52 1.68 5.51
C LEU A 112 -11.44 1.00 6.35
N ILE A 113 -10.31 0.62 5.75
CA ILE A 113 -9.19 0.01 6.48
C ILE A 113 -8.63 0.99 7.52
N ASN A 114 -8.42 2.26 7.14
CA ASN A 114 -7.93 3.31 8.03
C ASN A 114 -8.90 3.61 9.17
N LYS A 115 -10.20 3.56 8.90
CA LYS A 115 -11.24 3.76 9.93
C LYS A 115 -11.21 2.67 10.99
N GLU A 116 -11.02 1.41 10.60
CA GLU A 116 -10.91 0.28 11.52
C GLU A 116 -9.54 0.22 12.21
N ASN A 117 -8.51 0.82 11.61
CA ASN A 117 -7.13 0.80 12.12
C ASN A 117 -6.54 2.21 12.20
N PRO A 118 -6.92 3.03 13.20
CA PRO A 118 -6.50 4.44 13.28
C PRO A 118 -4.99 4.65 13.44
N SER A 119 -4.26 3.61 13.87
CA SER A 119 -2.81 3.64 14.04
C SER A 119 -2.03 3.45 12.74
N VAL A 120 -2.69 3.09 11.63
CA VAL A 120 -2.04 2.79 10.36
C VAL A 120 -2.67 3.63 9.25
N GLN A 121 -1.83 4.17 8.38
CA GLN A 121 -2.27 4.87 7.18
C GLN A 121 -2.05 3.99 5.95
N VAL A 122 -3.14 3.54 5.34
CA VAL A 122 -3.18 2.78 4.10
C VAL A 122 -3.69 3.67 2.99
N PHE A 123 -3.04 3.61 1.84
CA PHE A 123 -3.48 4.29 0.62
C PHE A 123 -3.33 3.34 -0.58
N PRO A 124 -4.22 3.41 -1.58
CA PRO A 124 -4.15 2.57 -2.75
C PRO A 124 -3.28 3.22 -3.83
N TYR A 125 -2.46 2.43 -4.51
CA TYR A 125 -1.64 2.91 -5.62
C TYR A 125 -1.91 2.10 -6.89
N SER A 126 -2.04 2.81 -8.00
CA SER A 126 -2.06 2.27 -9.36
C SER A 126 -1.56 3.35 -10.31
N ILE A 127 -0.86 2.93 -11.37
CA ILE A 127 -0.22 3.84 -12.34
C ILE A 127 -1.23 4.81 -12.96
N PHE A 128 -2.48 4.41 -13.16
CA PHE A 128 -3.48 5.27 -13.78
C PHE A 128 -4.16 6.26 -12.83
N TYR A 129 -3.99 6.14 -11.50
CA TYR A 129 -4.72 6.98 -10.54
C TYR A 129 -4.42 8.46 -10.73
N ILE A 130 -3.17 8.83 -10.97
CA ILE A 130 -2.76 10.22 -11.21
C ILE A 130 -3.48 10.90 -12.37
N PHE A 131 -3.94 10.14 -13.37
CA PHE A 131 -4.66 10.70 -14.53
C PHE A 131 -6.15 10.81 -14.27
N PHE A 132 -6.69 9.99 -13.37
CA PHE A 132 -8.13 9.87 -13.13
C PHE A 132 -8.63 10.55 -11.85
N GLU A 133 -7.73 10.94 -10.95
CA GLU A 133 -8.03 11.71 -9.74
C GLU A 133 -8.84 12.99 -10.03
N GLN A 134 -8.51 13.71 -11.11
CA GLN A 134 -9.22 14.94 -11.50
C GLN A 134 -10.74 14.77 -11.69
N TYR A 135 -11.20 13.56 -12.05
CA TYR A 135 -12.61 13.30 -12.31
C TYR A 135 -13.44 13.15 -11.03
N GLU A 136 -12.80 13.03 -9.87
CA GLU A 136 -13.48 12.98 -8.58
C GLU A 136 -14.25 14.27 -8.29
N ASN A 137 -13.65 15.42 -8.60
CA ASN A 137 -14.20 16.74 -8.27
C ASN A 137 -14.52 17.60 -9.49
N ILE A 138 -14.42 17.05 -10.72
CA ILE A 138 -14.52 17.83 -11.97
C ILE A 138 -15.84 18.60 -12.08
N VAL A 139 -16.96 18.00 -11.67
CA VAL A 139 -18.28 18.62 -11.77
C VAL A 139 -18.40 19.79 -10.80
N THR A 140 -18.00 19.58 -9.54
CA THR A 140 -18.04 20.63 -8.50
C THR A 140 -17.10 21.77 -8.85
N LEU A 141 -15.89 21.47 -9.32
CA LEU A 141 -14.90 22.46 -9.71
C LEU A 141 -15.40 23.28 -10.91
N ALA A 142 -15.97 22.63 -11.93
CA ALA A 142 -16.53 23.33 -13.09
C ALA A 142 -17.66 24.28 -12.68
N MET A 143 -18.58 23.83 -11.82
CA MET A 143 -19.66 24.68 -11.29
C MET A 143 -19.10 25.88 -10.51
N GLN A 144 -18.10 25.68 -9.66
CA GLN A 144 -17.46 26.76 -8.91
C GLN A 144 -16.82 27.78 -9.85
N ILE A 145 -16.10 27.33 -10.88
CA ILE A 145 -15.47 28.20 -11.87
C ILE A 145 -16.52 29.01 -12.64
N PHE A 146 -17.60 28.36 -13.11
CA PHE A 146 -18.66 29.05 -13.83
C PHE A 146 -19.37 30.08 -12.97
N ILE A 147 -19.68 29.74 -11.72
CA ILE A 147 -20.33 30.65 -10.77
C ILE A 147 -19.42 31.86 -10.48
N LEU A 148 -18.13 31.63 -10.21
CA LEU A 148 -17.18 32.72 -9.97
C LEU A 148 -17.00 33.62 -11.19
N ALA A 149 -16.91 33.04 -12.39
CA ALA A 149 -16.80 33.81 -13.63
C ALA A 149 -18.05 34.64 -13.86
N PHE A 150 -19.24 34.04 -13.69
CA PHE A 150 -20.52 34.73 -13.79
C PHE A 150 -20.60 35.91 -12.82
N PHE A 151 -20.33 35.68 -11.53
CA PHE A 151 -20.37 36.73 -10.52
C PHE A 151 -19.35 37.84 -10.79
N SER A 152 -18.18 37.50 -11.31
CA SER A 152 -17.14 38.49 -11.64
C SER A 152 -17.59 39.41 -12.78
N ILE A 153 -18.15 38.84 -13.86
CA ILE A 153 -18.68 39.62 -14.99
C ILE A 153 -19.85 40.49 -14.53
N TRP A 154 -20.82 39.88 -13.84
CA TRP A 154 -22.00 40.56 -13.31
C TRP A 154 -21.66 41.74 -12.38
N LEU A 155 -20.64 41.57 -11.53
CA LEU A 155 -20.19 42.63 -10.62
C LEU A 155 -19.61 43.81 -11.39
N VAL A 156 -18.72 43.55 -12.37
CA VAL A 156 -18.09 44.61 -13.17
C VAL A 156 -19.12 45.33 -14.03
N THR A 157 -20.04 44.62 -14.67
CA THR A 157 -21.10 45.24 -15.51
C THR A 157 -22.06 46.07 -14.68
N THR A 158 -22.46 45.58 -13.50
CA THR A 158 -23.31 46.32 -12.56
C THR A 158 -22.65 47.63 -12.11
N LEU A 159 -21.34 47.61 -11.80
CA LEU A 159 -20.59 48.80 -11.40
C LEU A 159 -20.47 49.83 -12.53
N LEU A 160 -20.20 49.37 -13.76
CA LEU A 160 -20.04 50.27 -14.92
C LEU A 160 -21.37 50.88 -15.38
N LEU A 161 -22.47 50.12 -15.34
CA LEU A 161 -23.78 50.58 -15.78
C LEU A 161 -24.57 51.31 -14.68
N GLY A 162 -24.18 51.15 -13.42
CA GLY A 162 -24.87 51.74 -12.26
C GLY A 162 -26.24 51.13 -11.98
N SER A 163 -26.59 49.99 -12.60
CA SER A 163 -27.86 49.29 -12.42
C SER A 163 -27.68 47.78 -12.37
N ILE A 164 -28.20 47.18 -11.30
CA ILE A 164 -28.14 45.73 -11.04
C ILE A 164 -28.95 44.97 -12.08
N TRP A 165 -30.09 45.51 -12.52
CA TRP A 165 -30.96 44.89 -13.52
C TRP A 165 -30.28 44.81 -14.89
N THR A 166 -29.60 45.89 -15.31
CA THR A 166 -28.88 45.88 -16.58
C THR A 166 -27.64 44.98 -16.52
N GLY A 167 -26.96 44.92 -15.37
CA GLY A 167 -25.83 44.02 -15.16
C GLY A 167 -26.22 42.54 -15.18
N PHE A 168 -27.44 42.19 -14.76
CA PHE A 168 -27.95 40.80 -14.75
C PHE A 168 -28.49 40.33 -16.12
N ILE A 169 -28.95 41.25 -16.97
CA ILE A 169 -29.39 40.93 -18.34
C ILE A 169 -28.20 40.52 -19.22
N ILE A 170 -27.01 41.06 -18.91
CA ILE A 170 -25.74 40.78 -19.58
C ILE A 170 -25.13 39.50 -19.02
#